data_AF-A0A8H7XPB2-F1
#
_entry.id   AF-A0A8H7XPB2-F1
#
_cell.length_a   1.000
_cell.length_b   1.000
_cell.length_c   1.000
_cell.angle_alpha   90.00
_cell.angle_beta   90.00
_cell.angle_gamma   90.00
#
_symmetry.space_group_name_H-M   'P 1'
#
loop_
_entity.id
_entity.type
_entity.pdbx_description
1 polymer ?
#
loop_
_entity_poly.entity_id
_entity_poly.type
_entity_poly.pdbx_seq_one_letter_code
_entity_poly.pdbx_strand_id
1 'polypeptide(L)'
;MACAGNPAEPCGAGNRLDVFWNGKMPPAPPQIVPSVGKWVSLGCFTDNVNGQGRSLPNPTTPAGQVTIESCTTACFNAGFGLSGTEFSE
;
A
#
# COMPACT_ATOMS: atom_id res chain seq x y z
N MET A 1 -10.94 -14.69 29.74
CA MET A 1 -11.98 -15.75 29.69
C MET A 1 -11.25 -17.06 29.46
N ALA A 2 -11.61 -18.10 30.21
CA ALA A 2 -11.01 -19.41 30.03
C ALA A 2 -11.32 -19.95 28.62
N CYS A 3 -10.35 -20.55 27.95
CA CYS A 3 -10.59 -21.19 26.66
C CYS A 3 -11.54 -22.38 26.80
N ALA A 4 -12.46 -22.56 25.85
CA ALA A 4 -13.37 -23.70 25.84
C ALA A 4 -12.63 -25.05 25.71
N GLY A 5 -11.49 -25.07 25.01
CA GLY A 5 -10.67 -26.27 24.81
C GLY A 5 -9.72 -26.57 25.99
N ASN A 6 -9.28 -25.54 26.72
CA ASN A 6 -8.44 -25.69 27.90
C ASN A 6 -8.74 -24.56 28.91
N PRO A 7 -9.42 -24.86 30.03
CA PRO A 7 -9.79 -23.82 30.98
C PRO A 7 -8.60 -23.20 31.74
N ALA A 8 -7.40 -23.80 31.66
CA ALA A 8 -6.18 -23.24 32.23
C ALA A 8 -5.56 -22.11 31.36
N GLU A 9 -6.03 -21.93 30.13
CA GLU A 9 -5.51 -20.93 29.19
C GLU A 9 -6.45 -19.71 29.06
N PRO A 10 -5.90 -18.49 28.94
CA PRO A 10 -6.68 -17.31 28.58
C PRO A 10 -6.98 -17.28 27.06
N CYS A 11 -8.23 -16.94 26.72
CA CYS A 11 -8.73 -16.75 25.35
C CYS A 11 -9.54 -15.45 25.21
N GLY A 12 -8.94 -14.30 25.55
CA GLY A 12 -9.56 -12.98 25.42
C GLY A 12 -10.75 -12.76 26.38
N ALA A 13 -11.58 -11.75 26.10
CA ALA A 13 -12.85 -11.45 26.77
C ALA A 13 -13.65 -10.38 25.98
N GLY A 14 -14.77 -9.88 26.51
CA GLY A 14 -15.53 -8.78 25.91
C GLY A 14 -14.64 -7.58 25.56
N ASN A 15 -14.47 -7.33 24.26
CA ASN A 15 -13.57 -6.32 23.67
C ASN A 15 -12.07 -6.48 24.02
N ARG A 16 -11.60 -7.68 24.36
CA ARG A 16 -10.18 -7.97 24.64
C ARG A 16 -9.71 -9.18 23.84
N LEU A 17 -8.61 -9.01 23.11
CA LEU A 17 -7.98 -10.05 22.31
C LEU A 17 -6.66 -10.47 22.97
N ASP A 18 -6.39 -11.77 23.01
CA ASP A 18 -5.05 -12.28 23.26
C ASP A 18 -4.32 -12.35 21.91
N VAL A 19 -3.24 -11.57 21.78
CA VAL A 19 -2.52 -11.39 20.52
C VAL A 19 -1.23 -12.20 20.55
N PHE A 20 -1.02 -13.03 19.54
CA PHE A 20 0.17 -13.86 19.38
C PHE A 20 0.98 -13.40 18.17
N TRP A 21 2.30 -13.42 18.31
CA TRP A 21 3.23 -13.13 17.22
C TRP A 21 3.90 -14.43 16.76
N ASN A 22 3.86 -14.71 15.47
CA ASN A 22 4.43 -15.91 14.85
C ASN A 22 5.94 -15.79 14.53
N GLY A 23 6.60 -14.73 15.02
CA GLY A 23 8.02 -14.48 14.79
C GLY A 23 8.38 -13.91 13.41
N LYS A 24 7.42 -13.76 12.48
CA LYS A 24 7.68 -13.09 11.20
C LYS A 24 7.74 -11.57 11.41
N MET A 25 8.81 -10.94 10.95
CA MET A 25 8.88 -9.48 10.93
C MET A 25 7.79 -8.93 10.01
N PRO A 26 7.03 -7.91 10.46
CA PRO A 26 6.16 -7.18 9.56
C PRO A 26 7.00 -6.51 8.45
N PRO A 27 6.46 -6.36 7.23
CA PRO A 27 7.12 -5.57 6.20
C PRO A 27 7.38 -4.15 6.71
N ALA A 28 8.40 -3.50 6.15
CA ALA A 28 8.71 -2.12 6.49
C ALA A 28 7.47 -1.24 6.28
N PRO A 29 7.23 -0.23 7.15
CA PRO A 29 6.13 0.68 6.96
C PRO A 29 6.30 1.41 5.61
N PRO A 30 5.20 1.72 4.91
CA PRO A 30 5.27 2.45 3.66
C PRO A 30 6.00 3.78 3.87
N GLN A 31 6.97 4.06 3.01
CA GLN A 31 7.75 5.29 3.01
C GLN A 31 7.19 6.23 1.94
N ILE A 32 7.00 7.50 2.29
CA ILE A 32 6.69 8.52 1.28
C ILE A 32 8.02 8.93 0.64
N VAL A 33 8.22 8.60 -0.63
CA VAL A 33 9.34 9.12 -1.41
C VAL A 33 9.00 10.58 -1.78
N PRO A 34 9.78 11.58 -1.31
CA PRO A 34 9.42 12.98 -1.53
C PRO A 34 9.64 13.44 -2.98
N SER A 35 10.55 12.80 -3.71
CA SER A 35 10.85 13.16 -5.10
C SER A 35 11.60 12.04 -5.84
N VAL A 36 11.38 11.97 -7.15
CA VAL A 36 12.15 11.14 -8.10
C VAL A 36 12.57 11.99 -9.29
N GLY A 37 13.86 12.28 -9.43
CA GLY A 37 14.35 13.19 -10.47
C GLY A 37 13.68 14.57 -10.36
N LYS A 38 12.88 14.96 -11.36
CA LYS A 38 12.10 16.21 -11.37
C LYS A 38 10.66 16.05 -10.85
N TRP A 39 10.23 14.84 -10.58
CA TRP A 39 8.92 14.55 -10.01
C TRP A 39 8.95 14.83 -8.50
N VAL A 40 7.95 15.55 -8.01
CA VAL A 40 7.76 15.84 -6.59
C VAL A 40 6.47 15.16 -6.13
N SER A 41 6.51 14.50 -4.99
CA SER A 41 5.32 13.89 -4.41
C SER A 41 4.31 14.96 -4.03
N LEU A 42 3.08 14.83 -4.55
CA LEU A 42 1.95 15.69 -4.19
C LEU A 42 1.17 15.14 -2.99
N GLY A 43 1.61 14.02 -2.42
CA GLY A 43 0.95 13.32 -1.32
C GLY A 43 0.13 12.10 -1.77
N CYS A 44 -0.60 11.52 -0.82
CA CYS A 44 -1.48 10.39 -1.05
C CYS A 44 -2.90 10.89 -1.37
N PHE A 45 -3.45 10.44 -2.51
CA PHE A 45 -4.80 10.79 -2.97
C PHE A 45 -5.69 9.57 -2.96
N THR A 46 -6.97 9.76 -2.67
CA THR A 46 -7.98 8.71 -2.84
C THR A 46 -8.22 8.47 -4.33
N ASP A 47 -8.14 7.21 -4.77
CA ASP A 47 -8.56 6.81 -6.11
C ASP A 47 -9.97 6.21 -6.10
N ASN A 48 -10.73 6.51 -7.15
CA ASN A 48 -12.10 6.06 -7.32
C ASN A 48 -12.14 4.80 -8.21
N VAL A 49 -11.57 3.71 -7.68
CA VAL A 49 -11.41 2.41 -8.38
C VAL A 49 -12.74 1.73 -8.76
N ASN A 50 -13.89 2.15 -8.21
CA ASN A 50 -15.20 1.49 -8.36
C ASN A 50 -16.08 2.05 -9.50
N GLY A 51 -15.49 2.42 -10.64
CA GLY A 51 -16.26 2.84 -11.81
C GLY A 51 -16.85 4.26 -11.74
N GLN A 52 -16.47 5.04 -10.73
CA GLN A 52 -16.78 6.48 -10.64
C GLN A 52 -15.72 7.36 -11.34
N GLY A 53 -14.79 6.72 -12.07
CA GLY A 53 -13.69 7.34 -12.80
C GLY A 53 -12.44 7.46 -11.93
N ARG A 54 -11.30 6.92 -12.40
CA ARG A 54 -10.02 7.07 -11.68
C ARG A 54 -9.56 8.52 -11.66
N SER A 55 -8.84 8.88 -10.60
CA SER A 55 -8.16 10.18 -10.48
C SER A 55 -7.15 10.38 -11.62
N LEU A 56 -6.51 9.29 -12.05
CA LEU A 56 -5.71 9.23 -13.27
C LEU A 56 -6.32 8.20 -14.23
N PRO A 57 -6.99 8.62 -15.33
CA PRO A 57 -7.76 7.72 -16.19
C PRO A 57 -6.90 6.91 -17.16
N ASN A 58 -5.64 7.30 -17.38
CA ASN A 58 -4.75 6.66 -18.36
C ASN A 58 -3.75 5.74 -17.63
N PRO A 59 -3.96 4.41 -17.62
CA PRO A 59 -3.05 3.50 -16.96
C PRO A 59 -1.75 3.33 -17.74
N THR A 60 -0.65 3.14 -17.00
CA THR A 60 0.62 2.65 -17.55
C THR A 60 0.98 1.35 -16.85
N THR A 61 1.50 0.38 -17.59
CA THR A 61 1.98 -0.91 -17.05
C THR A 61 3.48 -1.06 -17.31
N PRO A 62 4.35 -0.55 -16.42
CA PRO A 62 5.79 -0.81 -16.49
C PRO A 62 6.06 -2.33 -16.45
N ALA A 63 7.06 -2.80 -17.20
CA ALA A 63 7.46 -4.21 -17.16
C ALA A 63 8.23 -4.53 -15.86
N GLY A 64 7.94 -5.68 -15.26
CA GLY A 64 8.62 -6.14 -14.04
C GLY A 64 8.06 -5.54 -12.76
N GLN A 65 8.92 -5.35 -11.77
CA GLN A 65 8.56 -4.77 -10.48
C GLN A 65 8.21 -3.28 -10.64
N VAL A 66 7.04 -2.89 -10.14
CA VAL A 66 6.57 -1.50 -10.21
C VAL A 66 7.13 -0.74 -9.00
N THR A 67 8.06 0.18 -9.28
CA THR A 67 8.59 1.14 -8.31
C THR A 67 8.11 2.54 -8.69
N ILE A 68 8.31 3.51 -7.81
CA ILE A 68 7.97 4.92 -8.08
C ILE A 68 8.78 5.43 -9.28
N GLU A 69 10.04 5.04 -9.41
CA GLU A 69 10.93 5.39 -10.53
C GLU A 69 10.45 4.79 -11.86
N SER A 70 10.07 3.51 -11.87
CA SER A 70 9.63 2.86 -13.11
C SER A 70 8.28 3.43 -13.59
N CYS A 71 7.38 3.76 -12.66
CA CYS A 71 6.12 4.42 -12.99
C CYS A 71 6.31 5.85 -13.50
N THR A 72 7.06 6.69 -12.78
CA THR A 72 7.32 8.09 -13.19
C THR A 72 8.03 8.16 -14.54
N THR A 73 8.95 7.23 -14.82
CA THR A 73 9.60 7.10 -16.13
C THR A 73 8.62 6.73 -17.24
N ALA A 74 7.73 5.75 -16.99
CA ALA A 74 6.71 5.36 -17.96
C ALA A 74 5.75 6.53 -18.27
N CYS A 75 5.28 7.25 -17.26
CA CYS A 75 4.41 8.42 -17.44
C CYS A 75 5.13 9.56 -18.19
N PHE A 76 6.40 9.81 -17.88
CA PHE A 76 7.21 10.80 -18.59
C PHE A 76 7.35 10.47 -20.08
N ASN A 77 7.71 9.22 -20.40
CA ASN A 77 7.87 8.76 -21.78
C ASN A 77 6.54 8.77 -22.56
N ALA A 78 5.42 8.62 -21.86
CA ALA A 78 4.07 8.75 -22.43
C ALA A 78 3.60 10.22 -22.56
N GLY A 79 4.40 11.19 -22.10
CA GLY A 79 4.08 12.62 -22.20
C GLY A 79 3.10 13.15 -21.16
N PHE A 80 2.87 12.41 -20.07
CA PHE A 80 1.98 12.85 -18.99
C PHE A 80 2.69 13.80 -18.02
N GLY A 81 1.96 14.81 -17.54
CA GLY A 81 2.43 15.73 -16.49
C GLY A 81 2.14 15.26 -15.06
N LEU A 82 1.38 14.17 -14.91
CA LEU A 82 1.05 13.55 -13.63
C LEU A 82 1.32 12.04 -13.70
N SER A 83 1.79 11.50 -12.58
CA SER A 83 1.97 10.06 -12.37
C SER A 83 1.43 9.68 -11.01
N GLY A 84 0.89 8.47 -10.88
CA GLY A 84 0.43 7.93 -9.60
C GLY A 84 0.66 6.43 -9.58
N THR A 85 1.20 5.93 -8.46
CA THR A 85 1.39 4.51 -8.21
C THR A 85 0.43 4.04 -7.13
N GLU A 86 -0.13 2.85 -7.33
CA GLU A 86 -0.81 2.08 -6.30
C GLU A 86 -0.11 0.72 -6.16
N PHE A 87 -0.04 0.19 -4.93
CA PHE A 87 0.57 -1.11 -4.63
C PHE A 87 2.04 -1.28 -5.08
N SER A 88 2.79 -0.17 -5.23
CA SER A 88 4.20 -0.22 -5.62
C SER A 88 5.08 -0.76 -4.51
N GLU A 89 6.16 -1.45 -4.90
CA GLU A 89 7.23 -1.91 -4.01
C GLU A 89 8.30 -0.84 -3.79
#